data_AF-A0AA90QN73-F1
#
_entry.id   AF-A0AA90QN73-F1
#
_cell.length_a   1.000
_cell.length_b   1.000
_cell.length_c   1.000
_cell.angle_alpha   90.00
_cell.angle_beta   90.00
_cell.angle_gamma   90.00
#
_symmetry.space_group_name_H-M   'P 1'
#
loop_
_entity.id
_entity.type
_entity.pdbx_description
1 polymer ?
#
loop_
_entity_poly.entity_id
_entity_poly.type
_entity_poly.pdbx_seq_one_letter_code
_entity_poly.pdbx_strand_id
1 'polypeptide(L)'
;MNARLPLLICLGLGAAGLGLWLATGLLAGDAPAPVVAPRPAAAATLAEPRWFSSVPEAGAARPGPGMLSERKAPVYGRNGRVIELGGLSIAQYIGTRIAAARSGDARAAYEVYQAESVCAANEDPVPDYNDPAELAAFQAERKELTALCVGISPAQVQERLSFLNLAARSGNKAAQIDVYMEGPYGRSVDLTQNPDDPIVKQWKDDALAYLKQAGDQCDHFALALLSTVYDAGQITERDLRTSMAYSIAAAIPRKKPVTQEQLRDRFGEQLSADDFAGALALGEQLGKQACPARR
;
A
#
# COMPACT_ATOMS: atom_id res chain seq x y z
N MET A 1 -14.62 21.50 61.21
CA MET A 1 -13.39 20.89 60.69
C MET A 1 -13.06 21.62 59.40
N ASN A 2 -12.09 22.53 59.49
CA ASN A 2 -11.86 23.63 58.55
C ASN A 2 -10.45 23.54 57.97
N ALA A 3 -10.37 23.83 56.66
CA ALA A 3 -9.38 24.69 55.99
C ALA A 3 -7.91 24.26 55.86
N ARG A 4 -7.35 24.39 54.64
CA ARG A 4 -6.37 25.43 54.19
C ARG A 4 -5.45 24.93 53.05
N LEU A 5 -5.34 25.78 52.00
CA LEU A 5 -4.23 25.93 51.02
C LEU A 5 -2.89 26.33 51.74
N PRO A 6 -1.76 26.67 51.08
CA PRO A 6 -0.97 26.11 49.94
C PRO A 6 0.58 26.09 50.24
N LEU A 7 1.44 25.65 49.31
CA LEU A 7 2.88 26.05 49.19
C LEU A 7 3.40 25.60 47.81
N LEU A 8 3.74 26.43 46.80
CA LEU A 8 4.86 27.37 46.57
C LEU A 8 6.28 26.76 46.54
N ILE A 9 7.07 27.27 45.57
CA ILE A 9 8.55 27.15 45.31
C ILE A 9 8.84 26.35 44.02
N CYS A 10 9.71 26.72 43.07
CA CYS A 10 10.28 27.97 42.53
C CYS A 10 11.33 27.55 41.47
N LEU A 11 11.42 28.32 40.38
CA LEU A 11 12.64 28.77 39.66
C LEU A 11 13.55 27.79 38.88
N GLY A 12 13.97 28.30 37.70
CA GLY A 12 15.16 27.91 36.93
C GLY A 12 14.91 27.88 35.42
N LEU A 13 14.70 29.00 34.70
CA LEU A 13 15.75 29.82 34.06
C LEU A 13 16.96 29.01 33.53
N GLY A 14 16.96 28.75 32.22
CA GLY A 14 18.11 28.26 31.46
C GLY A 14 18.24 29.09 30.17
N ALA A 15 19.45 29.62 29.96
CA ALA A 15 19.76 30.78 29.15
C ALA A 15 20.05 30.49 27.66
N ALA A 16 20.07 31.59 26.92
CA ALA A 16 20.51 31.78 25.55
C ALA A 16 21.88 31.16 25.21
N GLY A 17 22.00 30.71 23.95
CA GLY A 17 23.26 30.42 23.28
C GLY A 17 23.16 30.78 21.80
N LEU A 18 23.68 31.97 21.47
CA LEU A 18 23.96 32.44 20.11
C LEU A 18 25.10 31.63 19.48
N GLY A 19 25.01 31.39 18.17
CA GLY A 19 26.10 30.83 17.37
C GLY A 19 25.95 31.18 15.90
N LEU A 20 26.25 32.44 15.56
CA LEU A 20 26.56 32.87 14.19
C LEU A 20 27.75 32.06 13.67
N TRP A 21 27.65 31.51 12.46
CA TRP A 21 28.83 31.24 11.63
C TRP A 21 28.65 31.92 10.27
N LEU A 22 29.57 32.85 10.02
CA LEU A 22 29.68 33.70 8.87
C LEU A 22 30.37 32.99 7.71
N ALA A 23 29.95 33.41 6.52
CA ALA A 23 30.54 33.14 5.24
C ALA A 23 32.01 33.56 5.14
N THR A 24 32.79 32.68 4.52
CA THR A 24 34.03 32.96 3.77
C THR A 24 33.91 32.06 2.53
N GLY A 25 34.29 32.39 1.31
CA GLY A 25 35.02 33.50 0.73
C GLY A 25 35.45 32.97 -0.64
N LEU A 26 35.11 33.69 -1.70
CA LEU A 26 35.51 33.42 -3.09
C LEU A 26 37.03 33.30 -3.21
N LEU A 27 37.54 32.28 -3.93
CA LEU A 27 38.75 32.41 -4.74
C LEU A 27 38.66 31.47 -5.95
N ALA A 28 38.81 32.08 -7.13
CA ALA A 28 38.77 31.48 -8.44
C ALA A 28 40.00 30.59 -8.68
N GLY A 29 39.77 29.47 -9.38
CA GLY A 29 40.80 28.66 -10.01
C GLY A 29 40.32 28.21 -11.38
N ASP A 30 40.98 28.70 -12.42
CA ASP A 30 40.74 28.36 -13.82
C ASP A 30 40.77 26.85 -14.05
N ALA A 31 39.63 26.29 -14.43
CA ALA A 31 39.52 24.95 -14.99
C ALA A 31 39.14 25.06 -16.48
N PRO A 32 39.85 24.38 -17.40
CA PRO A 32 39.59 24.48 -18.82
C PRO A 32 38.22 23.88 -19.18
N ALA A 33 37.49 24.61 -20.03
CA ALA A 33 36.15 24.25 -20.49
C ALA A 33 36.10 22.86 -21.16
N PRO A 34 35.08 22.03 -20.87
CA PRO A 34 34.85 20.82 -21.63
C PRO A 34 34.35 21.17 -23.04
N VAL A 35 35.00 20.56 -24.04
CA VAL A 35 34.67 20.66 -25.45
C VAL A 35 33.24 20.16 -25.69
N VAL A 36 32.37 21.07 -26.12
CA VAL A 36 30.99 20.79 -26.56
C VAL A 36 31.05 20.15 -27.95
N ALA A 37 30.67 18.88 -28.06
CA ALA A 37 30.41 18.25 -29.34
C ALA A 37 29.08 18.77 -29.94
N PRO A 38 28.98 18.96 -31.27
CA PRO A 38 27.81 19.56 -31.90
C PRO A 38 26.59 18.63 -31.84
N ARG A 39 25.46 19.24 -31.46
CA ARG A 39 24.11 18.67 -31.52
C ARG A 39 23.60 18.69 -32.97
N PRO A 40 23.16 17.58 -33.57
CA PRO A 40 22.34 17.65 -34.76
C PRO A 40 20.91 18.05 -34.39
N ALA A 41 20.36 18.96 -35.19
CA ALA A 41 19.02 19.50 -35.06
C ALA A 41 17.92 18.43 -35.25
N ALA A 42 16.80 18.68 -34.57
CA ALA A 42 15.59 17.91 -34.64
C ALA A 42 14.97 17.90 -36.05
N ALA A 43 14.46 16.74 -36.45
CA ALA A 43 13.35 16.65 -37.39
C ALA A 43 12.22 15.88 -36.70
N ALA A 44 11.12 16.57 -36.47
CA ALA A 44 9.88 16.01 -35.96
C ALA A 44 9.12 15.32 -37.10
N THR A 45 8.72 14.07 -36.89
CA THR A 45 7.58 13.45 -37.58
C THR A 45 6.83 12.58 -36.58
N LEU A 46 5.57 12.95 -36.35
CA LEU A 46 4.57 12.22 -35.57
C LEU A 46 4.28 10.86 -36.21
N ALA A 47 4.28 9.77 -35.41
CA ALA A 47 3.58 8.53 -35.76
C ALA A 47 3.30 7.67 -34.52
N GLU A 48 2.05 7.24 -34.40
CA GLU A 48 1.43 6.48 -33.31
C GLU A 48 1.99 5.05 -33.15
N PRO A 49 1.90 4.42 -31.95
CA PRO A 49 2.40 3.08 -31.73
C PRO A 49 1.44 2.00 -32.27
N ARG A 50 1.80 1.42 -33.42
CA ARG A 50 1.18 0.23 -34.01
C ARG A 50 1.71 -1.05 -33.36
N TRP A 51 0.99 -1.57 -32.37
CA TRP A 51 1.32 -2.79 -31.61
C TRP A 51 0.92 -4.12 -32.27
N PHE A 52 0.68 -4.15 -33.59
CA PHE A 52 0.41 -5.42 -34.29
C PHE A 52 1.16 -5.44 -35.61
N SER A 53 2.20 -6.29 -35.72
CA SER A 53 2.34 -7.35 -36.74
C SER A 53 3.78 -7.88 -36.89
N SER A 54 3.91 -9.20 -36.72
CA SER A 54 4.76 -10.18 -37.44
C SER A 54 6.32 -10.19 -37.39
N VAL A 55 6.83 -11.17 -36.62
CA VAL A 55 7.90 -12.21 -36.84
C VAL A 55 9.29 -11.83 -37.43
N PRO A 56 10.40 -12.46 -36.98
CA PRO A 56 10.81 -13.74 -37.57
C PRO A 56 11.34 -14.80 -36.57
N GLU A 57 11.14 -16.06 -36.93
CA GLU A 57 11.71 -17.26 -36.33
C GLU A 57 13.20 -17.37 -36.65
N ALA A 58 14.06 -17.63 -35.66
CA ALA A 58 15.45 -18.06 -35.88
C ALA A 58 16.04 -18.76 -34.64
N GLY A 59 16.49 -20.00 -34.84
CA GLY A 59 17.71 -20.51 -34.21
C GLY A 59 17.53 -21.34 -32.94
N ALA A 60 17.38 -22.66 -33.13
CA ALA A 60 17.48 -23.65 -32.07
C ALA A 60 18.83 -23.59 -31.34
N ALA A 61 18.80 -23.21 -30.06
CA ALA A 61 19.83 -23.58 -29.09
C ALA A 61 19.17 -24.55 -28.09
N ARG A 62 19.58 -25.83 -28.13
CA ARG A 62 19.15 -26.83 -27.14
C ARG A 62 19.70 -26.42 -25.77
N PRO A 63 18.87 -26.13 -24.75
CA PRO A 63 19.39 -25.92 -23.41
C PRO A 63 19.80 -27.26 -22.79
N GLY A 64 21.00 -27.29 -22.20
CA GLY A 64 21.51 -28.45 -21.47
C GLY A 64 20.71 -28.72 -20.18
N PRO A 65 20.91 -29.89 -19.55
CA PRO A 65 20.17 -30.29 -18.37
C PRO A 65 20.56 -29.40 -17.17
N GLY A 66 19.62 -28.57 -16.69
CA GLY A 66 19.84 -27.75 -15.49
C GLY A 66 19.17 -26.37 -15.48
N MET A 67 18.62 -25.89 -16.60
CA MET A 67 17.76 -24.70 -16.57
C MET A 67 16.30 -25.14 -16.62
N LEU A 68 15.57 -24.88 -15.52
CA LEU A 68 14.11 -24.94 -15.50
C LEU A 68 13.56 -23.86 -16.45
N SER A 69 13.51 -24.18 -17.74
CA SER A 69 12.82 -23.41 -18.75
C SER A 69 11.34 -23.73 -18.72
N GLU A 70 10.67 -23.36 -17.64
CA GLU A 70 9.22 -23.21 -17.62
C GLU A 70 8.95 -21.90 -16.91
N ARG A 71 8.21 -21.00 -17.54
CA ARG A 71 7.67 -19.82 -16.83
C ARG A 71 6.81 -20.38 -15.69
N LYS A 72 7.38 -20.46 -14.49
CA LYS A 72 6.62 -20.77 -13.28
C LYS A 72 5.48 -19.76 -13.20
N ALA A 73 4.28 -20.25 -12.88
CA ALA A 73 3.11 -19.40 -12.69
C ALA A 73 3.47 -18.22 -11.76
N PRO A 74 2.92 -17.01 -12.01
CA PRO A 74 3.14 -15.88 -11.11
C PRO A 74 2.73 -16.27 -9.69
N VAL A 75 3.59 -15.99 -8.72
CA VAL A 75 3.27 -16.19 -7.30
C VAL A 75 2.50 -14.97 -6.83
N TYR A 76 1.35 -15.19 -6.20
CA TYR A 76 0.55 -14.11 -5.63
C TYR A 76 0.71 -14.09 -4.11
N GLY A 77 0.94 -12.91 -3.54
CA GLY A 77 0.83 -12.69 -2.11
C GLY A 77 -0.64 -12.80 -1.65
N ARG A 78 -0.84 -12.89 -0.34
CA ARG A 78 -2.17 -12.95 0.29
C ARG A 78 -3.09 -11.77 -0.12
N ASN A 79 -2.50 -10.62 -0.46
CA ASN A 79 -3.19 -9.42 -0.96
C ASN A 79 -3.48 -9.45 -2.48
N GLY A 80 -3.23 -10.57 -3.16
CA GLY A 80 -3.46 -10.74 -4.61
C GLY A 80 -2.41 -10.06 -5.51
N ARG A 81 -1.32 -9.52 -4.95
CA ARG A 81 -0.26 -8.90 -5.74
C ARG A 81 0.75 -9.93 -6.21
N VAL A 82 1.24 -9.78 -7.45
CA VAL A 82 2.31 -10.62 -7.99
C VAL A 82 3.61 -10.37 -7.24
N ILE A 83 4.32 -11.46 -6.93
CA ILE A 83 5.64 -11.48 -6.31
C ILE A 83 6.63 -12.07 -7.31
N GLU A 84 7.54 -11.22 -7.77
CA GLU A 84 8.59 -11.60 -8.71
C GLU A 84 9.75 -12.28 -7.97
N LEU A 85 9.60 -13.58 -7.69
CA LEU A 85 10.63 -14.36 -6.96
C LEU A 85 11.92 -14.57 -7.77
N GLY A 86 11.92 -14.35 -9.09
CA GLY A 86 13.11 -14.52 -9.92
C GLY A 86 13.64 -15.96 -9.95
N GLY A 87 12.76 -16.96 -9.76
CA GLY A 87 13.12 -18.38 -9.70
C GLY A 87 13.61 -18.88 -8.34
N LEU A 88 13.71 -18.01 -7.34
CA LEU A 88 14.11 -18.35 -5.97
C LEU A 88 12.96 -19.02 -5.18
N SER A 89 13.29 -19.81 -4.16
CA SER A 89 12.33 -20.14 -3.10
C SER A 89 12.03 -18.91 -2.23
N ILE A 90 10.96 -18.95 -1.43
CA ILE A 90 10.63 -17.85 -0.52
C ILE A 90 11.76 -17.62 0.49
N ALA A 91 12.35 -18.69 1.04
CA ALA A 91 13.47 -18.60 1.97
C ALA A 91 14.71 -17.95 1.35
N GLN A 92 15.04 -18.30 0.10
CA GLN A 92 16.15 -17.67 -0.63
C GLN A 92 15.85 -16.20 -0.94
N TYR A 93 14.64 -15.90 -1.39
CA TYR A 93 14.20 -14.54 -1.69
C TYR A 93 14.31 -13.62 -0.47
N ILE A 94 13.79 -14.07 0.68
CA ILE A 94 13.89 -13.35 1.96
C ILE A 94 15.36 -13.22 2.40
N GLY A 95 16.15 -14.30 2.29
CA GLY A 95 17.57 -14.30 2.71
C GLY A 95 18.41 -13.20 2.05
N THR A 96 18.09 -12.82 0.82
CA THR A 96 18.78 -11.72 0.11
C THR A 96 18.38 -10.31 0.57
N ARG A 97 17.29 -10.16 1.33
CA ARG A 97 16.66 -8.87 1.66
C ARG A 97 16.51 -8.60 3.16
N ILE A 98 16.47 -9.66 3.97
CA ILE A 98 16.11 -9.58 5.39
C ILE A 98 17.02 -8.66 6.20
N ALA A 99 18.32 -8.61 5.88
CA ALA A 99 19.25 -7.71 6.54
C ALA A 99 18.91 -6.23 6.27
N ALA A 100 18.61 -5.89 5.02
CA ALA A 100 18.20 -4.54 4.64
C ALA A 100 16.84 -4.17 5.29
N ALA A 101 15.87 -5.09 5.24
CA ALA A 101 14.56 -4.92 5.87
C ALA A 101 14.70 -4.63 7.38
N ARG A 102 15.49 -5.42 8.10
CA ARG A 102 15.74 -5.24 9.54
C ARG A 102 16.55 -3.97 9.86
N SER A 103 17.31 -3.46 8.90
CA SER A 103 18.01 -2.18 9.02
C SER A 103 17.14 -0.95 8.73
N GLY A 104 15.86 -1.15 8.38
CA GLY A 104 14.91 -0.06 8.13
C GLY A 104 14.66 0.25 6.65
N ASP A 105 15.19 -0.53 5.71
CA ASP A 105 14.87 -0.35 4.29
C ASP A 105 13.39 -0.69 4.04
N ALA A 106 12.59 0.33 3.75
CA ALA A 106 11.14 0.21 3.57
C ALA A 106 10.73 -0.66 2.38
N ARG A 107 11.54 -0.65 1.31
CA ARG A 107 11.27 -1.47 0.13
C ARG A 107 11.56 -2.93 0.42
N ALA A 108 12.73 -3.22 0.99
CA ALA A 108 13.11 -4.56 1.40
C ALA A 108 12.13 -5.13 2.43
N ALA A 109 11.68 -4.31 3.39
CA ALA A 109 10.66 -4.70 4.36
C ALA A 109 9.35 -5.10 3.67
N TYR A 110 8.85 -4.29 2.73
CA TYR A 110 7.63 -4.63 2.00
C TYR A 110 7.80 -5.90 1.15
N GLU A 111 8.96 -6.07 0.49
CA GLU A 111 9.26 -7.27 -0.29
C GLU A 111 9.34 -8.53 0.58
N VAL A 112 9.89 -8.43 1.80
CA VAL A 112 9.90 -9.53 2.78
C VAL A 112 8.49 -9.85 3.27
N TYR A 113 7.70 -8.83 3.66
CA TYR A 113 6.29 -9.01 4.04
C TYR A 113 5.50 -9.76 2.97
N GLN A 114 5.63 -9.36 1.70
CA GLN A 114 4.93 -9.99 0.60
C GLN A 114 5.29 -11.47 0.47
N ALA A 115 6.58 -11.80 0.57
CA ALA A 115 7.06 -13.17 0.48
C ALA A 115 6.60 -14.04 1.66
N GLU A 116 6.65 -13.52 2.90
CA GLU A 116 6.16 -14.22 4.10
C GLU A 116 4.63 -14.41 4.09
N SER A 117 3.89 -13.45 3.52
CA SER A 117 2.44 -13.51 3.39
C SER A 117 1.94 -14.65 2.49
N VAL A 118 2.75 -15.11 1.51
CA VAL A 118 2.44 -16.32 0.74
C VAL A 118 2.34 -17.53 1.67
N CYS A 119 3.24 -17.63 2.64
CA CYS A 119 3.25 -18.74 3.58
C CYS A 119 2.15 -18.62 4.63
N ALA A 120 1.80 -17.39 5.04
CA ALA A 120 0.64 -17.15 5.90
C ALA A 120 -0.68 -17.60 5.26
N ALA A 121 -0.83 -17.44 3.94
CA ALA A 121 -2.05 -17.80 3.22
C ALA A 121 -2.33 -19.33 3.19
N ASN A 122 -1.30 -20.16 3.40
CA ASN A 122 -1.49 -21.62 3.43
C ASN A 122 -2.27 -22.09 4.68
N GLU A 123 -2.28 -21.29 5.75
CA GLU A 123 -3.03 -21.57 6.97
C GLU A 123 -4.49 -21.08 6.89
N ASP A 124 -4.87 -20.36 5.82
CA ASP A 124 -6.23 -19.86 5.68
C ASP A 124 -7.22 -21.02 5.45
N PRO A 125 -8.45 -20.92 5.99
CA PRO A 125 -9.50 -21.87 5.69
C PRO A 125 -9.69 -22.06 4.18
N VAL A 126 -9.98 -23.28 3.77
CA VAL A 126 -10.36 -23.54 2.37
C VAL A 126 -11.73 -22.87 2.15
N PRO A 127 -11.88 -22.03 1.12
CA PRO A 127 -13.18 -21.48 0.74
C PRO A 127 -14.20 -22.58 0.45
N ASP A 128 -15.47 -22.28 0.65
CA ASP A 128 -16.55 -23.22 0.29
C ASP A 128 -16.75 -23.22 -1.23
N TYR A 129 -16.38 -24.34 -1.87
CA TYR A 129 -16.50 -24.52 -3.32
C TYR A 129 -17.68 -25.43 -3.63
N ASN A 130 -18.60 -24.94 -4.48
CA ASN A 130 -19.75 -25.73 -4.93
C ASN A 130 -19.37 -26.75 -6.02
N ASP A 131 -18.30 -26.49 -6.78
CA ASP A 131 -17.77 -27.39 -7.82
C ASP A 131 -16.54 -28.17 -7.31
N PRO A 132 -16.58 -29.51 -7.26
CA PRO A 132 -15.43 -30.33 -6.91
C PRO A 132 -14.19 -30.11 -7.78
N ALA A 133 -14.35 -29.71 -9.05
CA ALA A 133 -13.22 -29.44 -9.94
C ALA A 133 -12.49 -28.16 -9.53
N GLU A 134 -13.22 -27.11 -9.15
CA GLU A 134 -12.64 -25.86 -8.62
C GLU A 134 -11.92 -26.12 -7.29
N LEU A 135 -12.52 -26.91 -6.41
CA LEU A 135 -11.88 -27.32 -5.15
C LEU A 135 -10.56 -28.06 -5.39
N ALA A 136 -10.54 -29.01 -6.33
CA ALA A 136 -9.34 -29.77 -6.66
C ALA A 136 -8.23 -28.88 -7.25
N ALA A 137 -8.61 -27.93 -8.12
CA ALA A 137 -7.67 -26.96 -8.69
C ALA A 137 -7.06 -26.07 -7.59
N PHE A 138 -7.89 -25.54 -6.69
CA PHE A 138 -7.44 -24.74 -5.56
C PHE A 138 -6.49 -25.52 -4.63
N GLN A 139 -6.80 -26.78 -4.33
CA GLN A 139 -5.94 -27.62 -3.50
C GLN A 139 -4.59 -27.92 -4.18
N ALA A 140 -4.58 -28.11 -5.49
CA ALA A 140 -3.35 -28.30 -6.26
C ALA A 140 -2.47 -27.05 -6.21
N GLU A 141 -3.04 -25.86 -6.46
CA GLU A 141 -2.34 -24.58 -6.38
C GLU A 141 -1.79 -24.32 -4.97
N ARG A 142 -2.61 -24.53 -3.93
CA ARG A 142 -2.19 -24.38 -2.53
C ARG A 142 -1.03 -25.32 -2.18
N LYS A 143 -1.02 -26.54 -2.72
CA LYS A 143 0.08 -27.50 -2.51
C LYS A 143 1.37 -27.01 -3.15
N GLU A 144 1.32 -26.43 -4.35
CA GLU A 144 2.48 -25.84 -5.02
C GLU A 144 3.03 -24.64 -4.23
N LEU A 145 2.16 -23.75 -3.75
CA LEU A 145 2.55 -22.60 -2.92
C LEU A 145 3.16 -23.04 -1.57
N THR A 146 2.60 -24.09 -0.95
CA THR A 146 3.15 -24.67 0.28
C THR A 146 4.57 -25.19 0.07
N ALA A 147 4.88 -25.77 -1.09
CA ALA A 147 6.23 -26.23 -1.41
C ALA A 147 7.25 -25.08 -1.52
N LEU A 148 6.82 -23.86 -1.87
CA LEU A 148 7.70 -22.68 -1.90
C LEU A 148 8.11 -22.19 -0.50
N CYS A 149 7.34 -22.56 0.52
CA CYS A 149 7.53 -22.16 1.92
C CYS A 149 8.49 -23.06 2.71
N VAL A 150 9.10 -24.06 2.07
CA VAL A 150 10.13 -24.88 2.71
C VAL A 150 11.28 -23.99 3.19
N GLY A 151 11.62 -24.11 4.47
CA GLY A 151 12.67 -23.32 5.12
C GLY A 151 12.18 -22.00 5.74
N ILE A 152 10.88 -21.71 5.69
CA ILE A 152 10.26 -20.61 6.44
C ILE A 152 9.74 -21.12 7.77
N SER A 153 10.15 -20.47 8.86
CA SER A 153 9.68 -20.78 10.21
C SER A 153 8.37 -20.04 10.54
N PRO A 154 7.55 -20.56 11.47
CA PRO A 154 6.37 -19.85 11.97
C PRO A 154 6.71 -18.46 12.54
N ALA A 155 7.89 -18.30 13.15
CA ALA A 155 8.35 -17.02 13.69
C ALA A 155 8.55 -15.96 12.59
N GLN A 156 9.09 -16.35 11.43
CA GLN A 156 9.21 -15.45 10.27
C GLN A 156 7.83 -15.06 9.73
N VAL A 157 6.92 -16.02 9.61
CA VAL A 157 5.54 -15.71 9.20
C VAL A 157 4.88 -14.70 10.14
N GLN A 158 5.14 -14.77 11.45
CA GLN A 158 4.62 -13.77 12.41
C GLN A 158 5.35 -12.42 12.32
N GLU A 159 6.67 -12.40 12.06
CA GLU A 159 7.47 -11.17 11.89
C GLU A 159 6.94 -10.30 10.73
N ARG A 160 6.27 -10.89 9.73
CA ARG A 160 5.75 -10.19 8.54
C ARG A 160 4.98 -8.90 8.84
N LEU A 161 4.18 -8.87 9.90
CA LEU A 161 3.36 -7.71 10.25
C LEU A 161 4.22 -6.53 10.71
N SER A 162 5.38 -6.81 11.30
CA SER A 162 6.34 -5.76 11.67
C SER A 162 6.95 -5.10 10.43
N PHE A 163 7.28 -5.90 9.40
CA PHE A 163 7.79 -5.40 8.13
C PHE A 163 6.73 -4.63 7.33
N LEU A 164 5.48 -5.10 7.32
CA LEU A 164 4.36 -4.39 6.74
C LEU A 164 4.21 -3.00 7.36
N ASN A 165 4.19 -2.93 8.69
CA ASN A 165 4.05 -1.68 9.42
C ASN A 165 5.26 -0.75 9.23
N LEU A 166 6.48 -1.29 9.15
CA LEU A 166 7.67 -0.52 8.81
C LEU A 166 7.55 0.14 7.43
N ALA A 167 7.14 -0.64 6.42
CA ALA A 167 6.95 -0.12 5.07
C ALA A 167 5.83 0.93 5.00
N ALA A 168 4.70 0.69 5.67
CA ALA A 168 3.56 1.61 5.71
C ALA A 168 3.94 2.96 6.34
N ARG A 169 4.60 2.94 7.51
CA ARG A 169 5.12 4.15 8.19
C ARG A 169 6.12 4.93 7.35
N SER A 170 6.85 4.23 6.49
CA SER A 170 7.83 4.84 5.58
C SER A 170 7.21 5.43 4.31
N GLY A 171 5.88 5.47 4.21
CA GLY A 171 5.15 6.07 3.09
C GLY A 171 4.93 5.14 1.90
N ASN A 172 5.18 3.82 2.03
CA ASN A 172 4.84 2.88 0.97
C ASN A 172 3.31 2.74 0.87
N LYS A 173 2.73 3.31 -0.19
CA LYS A 173 1.27 3.30 -0.44
C LYS A 173 0.65 1.89 -0.49
N ALA A 174 1.36 0.93 -1.07
CA ALA A 174 0.85 -0.43 -1.16
C ALA A 174 0.80 -1.07 0.23
N ALA A 175 1.85 -0.90 1.03
CA ALA A 175 1.89 -1.33 2.43
C ALA A 175 0.81 -0.65 3.29
N GLN A 176 0.57 0.65 3.09
CA GLN A 176 -0.49 1.40 3.77
C GLN A 176 -1.87 0.78 3.56
N ILE A 177 -2.18 0.39 2.32
CA ILE A 177 -3.43 -0.31 1.98
C ILE A 177 -3.45 -1.71 2.58
N ASP A 178 -2.32 -2.43 2.50
CA ASP A 178 -2.25 -3.82 2.94
C ASP A 178 -2.40 -3.96 4.47
N VAL A 179 -2.05 -2.95 5.28
CA VAL A 179 -2.37 -2.94 6.73
C VAL A 179 -3.87 -3.13 6.98
N TYR A 180 -4.72 -2.47 6.19
CA TYR A 180 -6.17 -2.66 6.27
C TYR A 180 -6.58 -4.07 5.81
N MET A 181 -6.02 -4.55 4.71
CA MET A 181 -6.38 -5.85 4.13
C MET A 181 -5.98 -7.05 5.01
N GLU A 182 -4.88 -6.90 5.75
CA GLU A 182 -4.28 -7.96 6.59
C GLU A 182 -5.06 -8.14 7.91
N GLY A 183 -5.62 -7.05 8.47
CA GLY A 183 -6.30 -7.07 9.75
C GLY A 183 -5.37 -6.99 10.97
N PRO A 184 -5.91 -6.87 12.20
CA PRO A 184 -5.12 -6.61 13.42
C PRO A 184 -4.15 -7.74 13.79
N TYR A 185 -4.40 -8.95 13.30
CA TYR A 185 -3.63 -10.16 13.59
C TYR A 185 -3.11 -10.86 12.33
N GLY A 186 -3.23 -10.22 11.17
CA GLY A 186 -2.93 -10.88 9.89
C GLY A 186 -3.81 -12.09 9.60
N ARG A 187 -5.07 -12.02 10.05
CA ARG A 187 -6.12 -13.02 9.81
C ARG A 187 -7.48 -12.37 9.98
N SER A 188 -8.49 -12.99 9.38
CA SER A 188 -9.89 -12.57 9.57
C SER A 188 -10.28 -12.72 11.04
N VAL A 189 -10.85 -11.66 11.61
CA VAL A 189 -11.40 -11.64 12.97
C VAL A 189 -12.73 -10.91 12.97
N ASP A 190 -13.65 -11.37 13.81
CA ASP A 190 -14.86 -10.62 14.11
C ASP A 190 -14.50 -9.45 15.05
N LEU A 191 -14.45 -8.25 14.47
CA LEU A 191 -14.10 -7.00 15.16
C LEU A 191 -15.11 -6.61 16.27
N THR A 192 -16.27 -7.27 16.33
CA THR A 192 -17.31 -7.02 17.34
C THR A 192 -17.12 -7.84 18.62
N GLN A 193 -16.37 -8.95 18.57
CA GLN A 193 -16.20 -9.83 19.74
C GLN A 193 -15.29 -9.22 20.81
N ASN A 194 -14.29 -8.44 20.40
CA ASN A 194 -13.29 -7.86 21.31
C ASN A 194 -13.07 -6.37 21.00
N PRO A 195 -14.08 -5.51 21.20
CA PRO A 195 -13.98 -4.09 20.85
C PRO A 195 -12.94 -3.36 21.72
N ASP A 196 -12.63 -3.89 22.90
CA ASP A 196 -11.68 -3.29 23.85
C ASP A 196 -10.24 -3.74 23.72
N ASP A 197 -9.97 -4.69 22.83
CA ASP A 197 -8.64 -5.22 22.58
C ASP A 197 -7.69 -4.11 22.08
N PRO A 198 -6.56 -3.86 22.77
CA PRO A 198 -5.64 -2.80 22.40
C PRO A 198 -5.02 -2.98 21.01
N ILE A 199 -4.81 -4.22 20.56
CA ILE A 199 -4.26 -4.50 19.22
C ILE A 199 -5.29 -4.15 18.15
N VAL A 200 -6.56 -4.50 18.39
CA VAL A 200 -7.66 -4.15 17.47
C VAL A 200 -7.85 -2.64 17.40
N LYS A 201 -7.81 -1.93 18.54
CA LYS A 201 -7.90 -0.46 18.59
C LYS A 201 -6.76 0.19 17.79
N GLN A 202 -5.52 -0.20 18.07
CA GLN A 202 -4.34 0.32 17.37
C GLN A 202 -4.43 0.07 15.86
N TRP A 203 -4.82 -1.14 15.45
CA TRP A 203 -4.99 -1.46 14.04
C TRP A 203 -6.08 -0.63 13.36
N LYS A 204 -7.22 -0.37 14.01
CA LYS A 204 -8.28 0.49 13.45
C LYS A 204 -7.76 1.90 13.17
N ASP A 205 -7.03 2.46 14.14
CA ASP A 205 -6.43 3.79 14.03
C ASP A 205 -5.39 3.83 12.89
N ASP A 206 -4.48 2.86 12.86
CA ASP A 206 -3.44 2.74 11.84
C ASP A 206 -4.03 2.53 10.44
N ALA A 207 -4.99 1.60 10.29
CA ALA A 207 -5.63 1.30 9.02
C ALA A 207 -6.36 2.53 8.46
N LEU A 208 -7.12 3.24 9.29
CA LEU A 208 -7.82 4.45 8.86
C LEU A 208 -6.84 5.57 8.47
N ALA A 209 -5.78 5.77 9.25
CA ALA A 209 -4.75 6.76 8.96
C ALA A 209 -4.00 6.44 7.66
N TYR A 210 -3.58 5.19 7.47
CA TYR A 210 -2.84 4.78 6.29
C TYR A 210 -3.70 4.79 5.02
N LEU A 211 -4.97 4.40 5.08
CA LEU A 211 -5.87 4.55 3.94
C LEU A 211 -6.04 6.01 3.52
N LYS A 212 -6.15 6.94 4.48
CA LYS A 212 -6.18 8.39 4.19
C LYS A 212 -4.87 8.85 3.54
N GLN A 213 -3.72 8.48 4.11
CA GLN A 213 -2.41 8.84 3.55
C GLN A 213 -2.18 8.30 2.13
N ALA A 214 -2.63 7.08 1.83
CA ALA A 214 -2.57 6.52 0.48
C ALA A 214 -3.53 7.26 -0.46
N GLY A 215 -4.75 7.55 0.01
CA GLY A 215 -5.75 8.32 -0.71
C GLY A 215 -5.27 9.73 -1.09
N ASP A 216 -4.64 10.44 -0.15
CA ASP A 216 -4.04 11.77 -0.35
C ASP A 216 -2.94 11.79 -1.41
N GLN A 217 -2.37 10.62 -1.73
CA GLN A 217 -1.40 10.42 -2.81
C GLN A 217 -2.04 9.91 -4.10
N CYS A 218 -3.31 10.26 -4.30
CA CYS A 218 -4.14 9.92 -5.45
C CYS A 218 -4.34 8.41 -5.66
N ASP A 219 -4.32 7.61 -4.59
CA ASP A 219 -4.62 6.19 -4.68
C ASP A 219 -6.14 5.94 -4.67
N HIS A 220 -6.69 5.67 -5.86
CA HIS A 220 -8.12 5.46 -6.05
C HIS A 220 -8.67 4.24 -5.30
N PHE A 221 -7.84 3.22 -5.07
CA PHE A 221 -8.26 2.02 -4.37
C PHE A 221 -8.38 2.31 -2.86
N ALA A 222 -7.41 3.03 -2.28
CA ALA A 222 -7.50 3.51 -0.91
C ALA A 222 -8.73 4.41 -0.68
N LEU A 223 -9.01 5.34 -1.60
CA LEU A 223 -10.22 6.19 -1.53
C LEU A 223 -11.52 5.35 -1.59
N ALA A 224 -11.56 4.32 -2.44
CA ALA A 224 -12.70 3.42 -2.50
C ALA A 224 -12.87 2.61 -1.20
N LEU A 225 -11.77 2.14 -0.61
CA LEU A 225 -11.80 1.45 0.69
C LEU A 225 -12.30 2.37 1.81
N LEU A 226 -11.93 3.65 1.82
CA LEU A 226 -12.46 4.62 2.79
C LEU A 226 -13.99 4.75 2.68
N SER A 227 -14.55 4.75 1.46
CA SER A 227 -16.00 4.72 1.26
C SER A 227 -16.64 3.52 1.96
N THR A 228 -16.08 2.32 1.76
CA THR A 228 -16.54 1.08 2.41
C THR A 228 -16.40 1.13 3.92
N VAL A 229 -15.27 1.63 4.43
CA VAL A 229 -14.98 1.72 5.87
C VAL A 229 -16.01 2.60 6.59
N TYR A 230 -16.31 3.77 6.04
CA TYR A 230 -17.30 4.69 6.61
C TYR A 230 -18.75 4.19 6.45
N ASP A 231 -19.06 3.41 5.41
CA ASP A 231 -20.38 2.79 5.25
C ASP A 231 -20.61 1.66 6.25
N ALA A 232 -19.59 0.82 6.47
CA ALA A 232 -19.67 -0.35 7.33
C ALA A 232 -19.73 0.00 8.82
N GLY A 233 -19.06 1.07 9.26
CA GLY A 233 -19.07 1.48 10.67
C GLY A 233 -18.27 0.56 11.61
N GLN A 234 -17.44 -0.34 11.08
CA GLN A 234 -16.73 -1.36 11.88
C GLN A 234 -15.35 -0.89 12.38
N ILE A 235 -14.66 -0.05 11.62
CA ILE A 235 -13.35 0.53 11.96
C ILE A 235 -13.51 1.92 12.59
N THR A 236 -14.42 2.72 12.06
CA THR A 236 -14.81 4.05 12.53
C THR A 236 -16.32 4.11 12.62
N GLU A 237 -16.88 5.12 13.29
CA GLU A 237 -18.33 5.34 13.29
C GLU A 237 -18.89 5.43 11.87
N ARG A 238 -20.09 4.87 11.68
CA ARG A 238 -20.78 4.88 10.39
C ARG A 238 -21.15 6.31 10.00
N ASP A 239 -20.70 6.73 8.82
CA ASP A 239 -20.97 8.07 8.27
C ASP A 239 -21.21 7.96 6.75
N LEU A 240 -22.48 7.98 6.36
CA LEU A 240 -22.88 7.85 4.96
C LEU A 240 -22.53 9.07 4.12
N ARG A 241 -22.47 10.27 4.72
CA ARG A 241 -22.06 11.48 4.02
C ARG A 241 -20.59 11.37 3.64
N THR A 242 -19.75 10.98 4.58
CA THR A 242 -18.31 10.76 4.35
C THR A 242 -18.07 9.56 3.43
N SER A 243 -18.84 8.48 3.57
CA SER A 243 -18.77 7.33 2.66
C SER A 243 -19.05 7.73 1.21
N MET A 244 -20.13 8.48 0.97
CA MET A 244 -20.49 8.98 -0.35
C MET A 244 -19.41 9.91 -0.91
N ALA A 245 -18.87 10.81 -0.07
CA ALA A 245 -17.79 11.71 -0.47
C ALA A 245 -16.53 10.96 -0.95
N TYR A 246 -16.10 9.92 -0.23
CA TYR A 246 -14.98 9.07 -0.68
C TYR A 246 -15.31 8.26 -1.94
N SER A 247 -16.57 7.83 -2.13
CA SER A 247 -17.00 7.18 -3.38
C SER A 247 -16.84 8.10 -4.59
N ILE A 248 -17.14 9.40 -4.43
CA ILE A 248 -16.95 10.42 -5.47
C ILE A 248 -15.44 10.68 -5.68
N ALA A 249 -14.68 10.85 -4.59
CA ALA A 249 -13.25 11.10 -4.65
C ALA A 249 -12.50 9.98 -5.39
N ALA A 250 -12.86 8.72 -5.16
CA ALA A 250 -12.26 7.55 -5.82
C ALA A 250 -12.49 7.50 -7.34
N ALA A 251 -13.58 8.12 -7.82
CA ALA A 251 -13.95 8.13 -9.24
C ALA A 251 -13.14 9.13 -10.08
N ILE A 252 -12.65 10.20 -9.46
CA ILE A 252 -11.87 11.28 -10.09
C ILE A 252 -10.57 10.78 -10.74
N PRO A 253 -9.64 10.11 -10.03
CA PRO A 253 -8.40 9.61 -10.64
C PRO A 253 -8.65 8.61 -11.78
N ARG A 254 -9.78 7.89 -11.72
CA ARG A 254 -10.19 6.93 -12.73
C ARG A 254 -10.82 7.56 -13.97
N LYS A 255 -11.11 8.88 -13.95
CA LYS A 255 -11.85 9.60 -15.00
C LYS A 255 -13.20 8.94 -15.33
N LYS A 256 -13.85 8.37 -14.31
CA LYS A 256 -15.15 7.68 -14.42
C LYS A 256 -16.10 8.27 -13.39
N PRO A 257 -16.61 9.49 -13.61
CA PRO A 257 -17.46 10.17 -12.64
C PRO A 257 -18.69 9.32 -12.32
N VAL A 258 -19.08 9.29 -11.04
CA VAL A 258 -20.33 8.67 -10.59
C VAL A 258 -21.46 9.64 -10.87
N THR A 259 -22.55 9.17 -11.47
CA THR A 259 -23.71 10.04 -11.75
C THR A 259 -24.50 10.32 -10.47
N GLN A 260 -25.23 11.43 -10.45
CA GLN A 260 -26.10 11.75 -9.31
C GLN A 260 -27.19 10.70 -9.10
N GLU A 261 -27.68 10.08 -10.18
CA GLU A 261 -28.62 8.94 -10.13
C GLU A 261 -27.99 7.75 -9.39
N GLN A 262 -26.80 7.31 -9.80
CA GLN A 262 -26.08 6.22 -9.12
C GLN A 262 -25.81 6.53 -7.63
N LEU A 263 -25.52 7.79 -7.30
CA LEU A 263 -25.33 8.20 -5.91
C LEU A 263 -26.64 8.18 -5.12
N ARG A 264 -27.77 8.55 -5.72
CA ARG A 264 -29.09 8.44 -5.09
C ARG A 264 -29.53 7.00 -4.91
N ASP A 265 -29.29 6.15 -5.90
CA ASP A 265 -29.62 4.72 -5.81
C ASP A 265 -28.85 4.05 -4.67
N ARG A 266 -27.58 4.44 -4.45
CA ARG A 266 -26.75 3.87 -3.39
C ARG A 266 -26.99 4.49 -2.01
N PHE A 267 -27.15 5.81 -1.91
CA PHE A 267 -27.13 6.54 -0.63
C PHE A 267 -28.41 7.33 -0.33
N GLY A 268 -29.25 7.59 -1.34
CA GLY A 268 -30.29 8.62 -1.30
C GLY A 268 -31.40 8.39 -0.29
N GLU A 269 -31.80 7.13 -0.05
CA GLU A 269 -32.84 6.82 0.96
C GLU A 269 -32.36 7.01 2.40
N GLN A 270 -31.04 6.95 2.62
CA GLN A 270 -30.43 7.00 3.95
C GLN A 270 -29.78 8.36 4.26
N LEU A 271 -29.75 9.29 3.30
CA LEU A 271 -29.21 10.64 3.48
C LEU A 271 -30.31 11.68 3.37
N SER A 272 -30.24 12.69 4.25
CA SER A 272 -31.04 13.90 4.07
C SER A 272 -30.62 14.63 2.79
N ALA A 273 -31.48 15.50 2.25
CA ALA A 273 -31.13 16.32 1.09
C ALA A 273 -29.90 17.22 1.35
N ASP A 274 -29.79 17.75 2.57
CA ASP A 274 -28.66 18.58 2.99
C ASP A 274 -27.37 17.76 3.10
N ASP A 275 -27.42 16.56 3.68
CA ASP A 275 -26.27 15.67 3.75
C ASP A 275 -25.82 15.19 2.38
N PHE A 276 -26.77 14.92 1.48
CA PHE A 276 -26.48 14.54 0.09
C PHE A 276 -25.74 15.67 -0.63
N ALA A 277 -26.23 16.91 -0.53
CA ALA A 277 -25.56 18.08 -1.10
C ALA A 277 -24.18 18.31 -0.47
N GLY A 278 -24.08 18.15 0.85
CA GLY A 278 -22.83 18.24 1.60
C GLY A 278 -21.81 17.17 1.22
N ALA A 279 -22.25 15.94 0.91
CA ALA A 279 -21.41 14.84 0.45
C ALA A 279 -20.86 15.10 -0.96
N LEU A 280 -21.67 15.65 -1.87
CA LEU A 280 -21.22 16.05 -3.22
C LEU A 280 -20.06 17.05 -3.13
N ALA A 281 -20.23 18.13 -2.36
CA ALA A 281 -19.21 19.16 -2.19
C ALA A 281 -17.93 18.61 -1.54
N LEU A 282 -18.09 17.78 -0.49
CA LEU A 282 -16.95 17.15 0.19
C LEU A 282 -16.20 16.19 -0.74
N GLY A 283 -16.91 15.38 -1.53
CA GLY A 283 -16.30 14.42 -2.45
C GLY A 283 -15.47 15.09 -3.54
N GLU A 284 -15.96 16.20 -4.10
CA GLU A 284 -15.17 17.02 -5.02
C GLU A 284 -13.92 17.61 -4.37
N GLN A 285 -14.06 18.12 -3.14
CA GLN A 285 -12.94 18.69 -2.39
C GLN A 285 -11.87 17.63 -2.13
N LEU A 286 -12.25 16.48 -1.58
CA LEU A 286 -11.35 15.36 -1.30
C LEU A 286 -10.62 14.92 -2.57
N GLY A 287 -11.34 14.76 -3.70
CA GLY A 287 -10.72 14.38 -4.95
C GLY A 287 -9.75 15.42 -5.51
N LYS A 288 -10.06 16.72 -5.41
CA LYS A 288 -9.15 17.81 -5.82
C LYS A 288 -7.89 17.87 -4.97
N GLN A 289 -8.02 17.63 -3.66
CA GLN A 289 -6.90 17.60 -2.72
C GLN A 289 -5.99 16.39 -2.95
N ALA A 290 -6.58 15.20 -3.08
CA ALA A 290 -5.86 13.95 -3.30
C ALA A 290 -5.19 13.87 -4.68
N CYS A 291 -5.85 14.37 -5.72
CA CYS A 291 -5.45 14.23 -7.12
C CYS A 291 -5.42 15.59 -7.84
N PRO A 292 -4.50 16.51 -7.50
CA PRO A 292 -4.42 17.79 -8.16
C PRO A 292 -4.14 17.60 -9.65
N ALA A 293 -4.84 18.37 -10.51
CA ALA A 293 -4.56 18.38 -11.94
C ALA A 293 -3.08 18.73 -12.17
N ARG A 294 -2.37 17.91 -12.93
CA ARG A 294 -0.99 18.23 -13.34
C ARG A 294 -1.04 19.54 -14.15
N ARG A 295 -0.32 20.56 -13.68
CA ARG A 295 -0.10 21.81 -14.43
C ARG A 295 0.79 21.57 -15.63
#